data_AF-A0A316B889-F1
#
_entry.id   AF-A0A316B889-F1
#
_cell.length_a   1.000
_cell.length_b   1.000
_cell.length_c   1.000
_cell.angle_alpha   90.00
_cell.angle_beta   90.00
_cell.angle_gamma   90.00
#
_symmetry.space_group_name_H-M   'P 1'
#
loop_
_entity.id
_entity.type
_entity.pdbx_description
1 polymer ?
#
loop_
_entity_poly.entity_id
_entity_poly.type
_entity_poly.pdbx_seq_one_letter_code
_entity_poly.pdbx_strand_id
1 'polypeptide(L)'
;MKRINIMRVTCAALTVALMLPIAACNKKSSNELTNRMTEKELSEAKETEFMLLSHPWEKEQQEEDTADFDDVKDKILFVPRIGSIVNGDPVFNALPPEGYDGGKGQVVYLHIDVNNGSTTEEAVIDFEDFSDLKTKLRAEFDKDIANGQPKVPVNEEYKRLIKLYEAVIDGSVELITQDYLDSYLEYFYKNRGSSDTDSYYWQMDDGKVAAIKDNIREYHLYDEELGITFVVHVTTPDGYDKEKAYPALVMTDAVWRFNDVTSLYDLMAEGKAKPQILVTVGFEYDTDGWDNEVRGNILCNHKKEFLDFLTDNMMPFLSTNYKFDYDRTTLFGHSQGGVFAHYAAFNYDLYENKPFKRYIIGSPTFWTPYFTCVENFESYKNEYGFFERNKTYDRELFIAAGDKEDEDYEDFFGDNDSTTEGVKHLEERLIKNGVNSYKVKFYDSNHYLYVPDLLAEYCSTAG
;
A
#
# COMPACT_ATOMS: atom_id res chain seq x y z
N MET A 1 -67.19 55.89 -21.32
CA MET A 1 -67.42 54.44 -21.45
C MET A 1 -66.15 53.79 -21.96
N LYS A 2 -65.67 52.78 -21.23
CA LYS A 2 -64.87 51.61 -21.63
C LYS A 2 -64.11 51.61 -22.98
N ARG A 3 -62.81 51.26 -22.84
CA ARG A 3 -62.03 50.27 -23.64
C ARG A 3 -61.59 50.74 -25.05
N ILE A 4 -60.44 50.35 -25.64
CA ILE A 4 -59.35 49.39 -25.37
C ILE A 4 -58.22 49.66 -26.39
N ASN A 5 -56.99 49.21 -26.08
CA ASN A 5 -55.85 48.84 -26.93
C ASN A 5 -55.77 49.31 -28.40
N ILE A 6 -54.57 49.74 -28.78
CA ILE A 6 -53.58 48.95 -29.54
C ILE A 6 -52.31 49.80 -29.62
N MET A 7 -51.17 49.31 -29.15
CA MET A 7 -49.92 49.58 -29.85
C MET A 7 -48.90 48.49 -29.58
N ARG A 8 -48.33 48.03 -30.68
CA ARG A 8 -47.54 46.83 -30.84
C ARG A 8 -46.15 47.28 -31.31
N VAL A 9 -45.17 46.42 -31.04
CA VAL A 9 -43.87 46.30 -31.72
C VAL A 9 -42.70 47.11 -31.13
N THR A 10 -42.01 46.44 -30.20
CA THR A 10 -40.54 46.19 -30.10
C THR A 10 -39.55 47.23 -30.63
N CYS A 11 -38.63 47.66 -29.77
CA CYS A 11 -37.21 47.26 -29.83
C CYS A 11 -36.43 47.72 -28.58
N ALA A 12 -35.25 47.10 -28.40
CA ALA A 12 -34.10 47.50 -27.61
C ALA A 12 -33.90 46.87 -26.22
N ALA A 13 -32.75 46.20 -26.14
CA ALA A 13 -32.15 45.49 -25.03
C ALA A 13 -31.89 46.38 -23.80
N LEU A 14 -32.08 45.80 -22.61
CA LEU A 14 -31.47 46.29 -21.38
C LEU A 14 -30.92 45.11 -20.58
N THR A 15 -29.60 45.12 -20.40
CA THR A 15 -28.84 44.39 -19.39
C THR A 15 -29.38 44.67 -18.00
N VAL A 16 -29.77 43.62 -17.27
CA VAL A 16 -30.04 43.69 -15.83
C VAL A 16 -29.09 42.74 -15.12
N ALA A 17 -28.14 43.32 -14.39
CA ALA A 17 -27.33 42.61 -13.41
C ALA A 17 -28.25 42.12 -12.28
N LEU A 18 -28.40 40.80 -12.14
CA LEU A 18 -28.97 40.20 -10.93
C LEU A 18 -27.88 40.19 -9.85
N MET A 19 -28.05 41.04 -8.83
CA MET A 19 -27.46 40.81 -7.52
C MET A 19 -28.12 39.57 -6.91
N LEU A 20 -27.36 38.48 -6.79
CA LEU A 20 -27.69 37.36 -5.92
C LEU A 20 -27.22 37.68 -4.49
N PRO A 21 -27.99 37.28 -3.46
CA PRO A 21 -27.63 37.56 -2.09
C PRO A 21 -26.39 36.76 -1.71
N ILE A 22 -25.41 37.45 -1.13
CA ILE A 22 -24.25 36.85 -0.49
C ILE A 22 -24.78 36.02 0.68
N ALA A 23 -24.94 34.72 0.47
CA ALA A 23 -24.97 33.77 1.56
C ALA A 23 -23.61 33.89 2.25
N ALA A 24 -23.60 34.46 3.45
CA ALA A 24 -22.48 34.32 4.35
C ALA A 24 -22.31 32.82 4.61
N CYS A 25 -21.40 32.18 3.87
CA CYS A 25 -20.88 30.87 4.23
C CYS A 25 -20.21 31.02 5.58
N ASN A 26 -20.94 30.69 6.65
CA ASN A 26 -20.32 30.18 7.86
C ASN A 26 -19.50 28.96 7.43
N LYS A 27 -18.19 29.13 7.26
CA LYS A 27 -17.24 28.03 7.27
C LYS A 27 -17.36 27.37 8.65
N LYS A 28 -18.17 26.32 8.77
CA LYS A 28 -17.88 25.26 9.72
C LYS A 28 -16.60 24.62 9.21
N SER A 29 -15.51 24.71 9.96
CA SER A 29 -14.36 23.82 9.76
C SER A 29 -14.76 22.46 10.32
N SER A 30 -15.44 21.64 9.53
CA SER A 30 -15.54 20.22 9.86
C SER A 30 -14.26 19.57 9.37
N ASN A 31 -13.35 19.24 10.29
CA ASN A 31 -12.24 18.31 10.06
C ASN A 31 -12.75 16.87 9.80
N GLU A 32 -13.94 16.71 9.21
CA GLU A 32 -14.53 15.41 8.92
C GLU A 32 -13.92 14.90 7.62
N LEU A 33 -13.32 13.72 7.68
CA LEU A 33 -12.81 13.05 6.49
C LEU A 33 -13.98 12.45 5.71
N THR A 34 -13.90 12.50 4.38
CA THR A 34 -14.89 11.86 3.51
C THR A 34 -14.51 10.40 3.31
N ASN A 35 -15.36 9.47 3.76
CA ASN A 35 -15.16 8.05 3.48
C ASN A 35 -15.45 7.76 2.00
N ARG A 36 -14.51 7.10 1.32
CA ARG A 36 -14.60 6.74 -0.10
C ARG A 36 -14.69 5.23 -0.35
N MET A 37 -14.91 4.44 0.70
CA MET A 37 -15.12 3.01 0.57
C MET A 37 -16.34 2.72 -0.31
N THR A 38 -16.24 1.70 -1.16
CA THR A 38 -17.35 1.22 -1.99
C THR A 38 -18.41 0.55 -1.12
N GLU A 39 -19.61 0.31 -1.69
CA GLU A 39 -20.65 -0.46 -0.98
C GLU A 39 -20.17 -1.86 -0.61
N LYS A 40 -19.32 -2.47 -1.46
CA LYS A 40 -18.72 -3.78 -1.20
C LYS A 40 -17.76 -3.69 -0.02
N GLU A 41 -16.79 -2.78 -0.07
CA GLU A 41 -15.82 -2.57 1.00
C GLU A 41 -16.50 -2.27 2.34
N LEU A 42 -17.54 -1.43 2.37
CA LEU A 42 -18.32 -1.15 3.58
C LEU A 42 -19.10 -2.37 4.09
N SER A 43 -19.56 -3.25 3.19
CA SER A 43 -20.29 -4.47 3.58
C SER A 43 -19.38 -5.56 4.15
N GLU A 44 -18.10 -5.54 3.76
CA GLU A 44 -17.08 -6.49 4.20
C GLU A 44 -16.27 -5.97 5.40
N ALA A 45 -16.21 -4.65 5.59
CA ALA A 45 -15.58 -4.00 6.72
C ALA A 45 -16.27 -4.38 8.03
N LYS A 46 -15.53 -5.03 8.93
CA LYS A 46 -16.06 -5.52 10.21
C LYS A 46 -15.06 -5.31 11.34
N GLU A 47 -15.57 -4.90 12.50
CA GLU A 47 -14.91 -5.13 13.78
C GLU A 47 -15.04 -6.63 14.11
N THR A 48 -13.94 -7.27 14.44
CA THR A 48 -13.88 -8.70 14.80
C THR A 48 -13.58 -8.88 16.28
N GLU A 49 -13.71 -10.13 16.75
CA GLU A 49 -13.05 -10.52 18.00
C GLU A 49 -11.54 -10.34 17.83
N PHE A 50 -10.85 -9.92 18.88
CA PHE A 50 -9.40 -9.75 18.85
C PHE A 50 -8.69 -11.11 18.74
N MET A 51 -8.07 -11.38 17.60
CA MET A 51 -7.58 -12.71 17.25
C MET A 51 -6.11 -12.95 17.59
N LEU A 52 -5.27 -11.91 17.71
CA LEU A 52 -3.81 -12.10 17.88
C LEU A 52 -3.45 -13.11 18.99
N LEU A 53 -4.10 -13.04 20.16
CA LEU A 53 -3.83 -13.95 21.30
C LEU A 53 -4.18 -15.43 21.05
N SER A 54 -4.86 -15.72 19.94
CA SER A 54 -5.15 -17.08 19.48
C SER A 54 -4.15 -17.59 18.43
N HIS A 55 -3.16 -16.78 18.07
CA HIS A 55 -2.12 -17.07 17.09
C HIS A 55 -2.66 -17.61 15.75
N PRO A 56 -3.59 -16.89 15.07
CA PRO A 56 -4.30 -17.37 13.88
C PRO A 56 -3.42 -17.67 12.66
N TRP A 57 -2.16 -17.22 12.66
CA TRP A 57 -1.16 -17.53 11.63
C TRP A 57 -0.54 -18.92 11.78
N GLU A 58 -0.63 -19.54 12.96
CA GLU A 58 -0.11 -20.89 13.18
C GLU A 58 -0.98 -21.90 12.43
N LYS A 59 -0.49 -22.41 11.29
CA LYS A 59 -1.12 -23.53 10.58
C LYS A 59 -0.95 -24.80 11.42
N GLU A 60 -1.99 -25.65 11.45
CA GLU A 60 -1.82 -27.04 11.93
C GLU A 60 -0.65 -27.68 11.19
N GLN A 61 0.29 -28.33 11.89
CA GLN A 61 1.49 -28.95 11.30
C GLN A 61 1.13 -29.81 10.08
N GLN A 62 1.31 -29.26 8.89
CA GLN A 62 1.28 -30.02 7.64
C GLN A 62 2.71 -30.48 7.36
N GLU A 63 2.86 -31.71 6.86
CA GLU A 63 4.16 -32.26 6.47
C GLU A 63 4.87 -31.29 5.52
N GLU A 64 6.05 -30.80 5.93
CA GLU A 64 6.95 -29.99 5.09
C GLU A 64 7.17 -30.72 3.76
N ASP A 65 6.81 -30.05 2.65
CA ASP A 65 7.11 -30.57 1.33
C ASP A 65 8.56 -30.22 1.01
N THR A 66 9.43 -31.22 0.93
CA THR A 66 10.88 -31.06 0.76
C THR A 66 11.28 -30.71 -0.69
N ALA A 67 10.35 -30.24 -1.52
CA ALA A 67 10.60 -29.91 -2.91
C ALA A 67 11.24 -28.51 -3.02
N ASP A 68 12.49 -28.46 -3.48
CA ASP A 68 13.25 -27.23 -3.69
C ASP A 68 13.02 -26.68 -5.10
N PHE A 69 12.37 -25.51 -5.18
CA PHE A 69 12.12 -24.74 -6.40
C PHE A 69 12.67 -23.31 -6.28
N ASP A 70 13.65 -23.04 -5.42
CA ASP A 70 14.15 -21.67 -5.22
C ASP A 70 14.73 -21.03 -6.50
N ASP A 71 15.16 -21.86 -7.44
CA ASP A 71 15.78 -21.42 -8.70
C ASP A 71 14.81 -20.78 -9.71
N VAL A 72 13.50 -20.80 -9.45
CA VAL A 72 12.47 -20.27 -10.36
C VAL A 72 12.22 -18.76 -10.22
N LYS A 73 12.62 -18.14 -9.10
CA LYS A 73 12.28 -16.74 -8.73
C LYS A 73 12.84 -15.69 -9.69
N ASP A 74 13.96 -16.00 -10.36
CA ASP A 74 14.62 -15.12 -11.32
C ASP A 74 14.52 -15.60 -12.78
N LYS A 75 13.62 -16.56 -13.06
CA LYS A 75 13.51 -17.22 -14.36
C LYS A 75 12.17 -17.00 -15.04
N ILE A 76 12.21 -17.05 -16.37
CA ILE A 76 11.01 -17.18 -17.21
C ILE A 76 11.02 -18.57 -17.82
N LEU A 77 10.21 -19.46 -17.25
CA LEU A 77 10.08 -20.85 -17.66
C LEU A 77 8.81 -21.01 -18.50
N PHE A 78 8.90 -21.73 -19.62
CA PHE A 78 7.78 -21.83 -20.56
C PHE A 78 7.55 -23.26 -21.07
N VAL A 79 6.29 -23.68 -21.04
CA VAL A 79 5.78 -24.86 -21.74
C VAL A 79 4.78 -24.37 -22.80
N PRO A 80 5.17 -24.33 -24.08
CA PRO A 80 4.31 -23.81 -25.14
C PRO A 80 2.90 -24.39 -25.11
N ARG A 81 1.88 -23.51 -25.14
CA ARG A 81 0.44 -23.83 -25.10
C ARG A 81 -0.07 -24.48 -23.80
N ILE A 82 0.77 -24.73 -22.82
CA ILE A 82 0.38 -25.36 -21.55
C ILE A 82 0.44 -24.33 -20.41
N GLY A 83 1.55 -23.62 -20.26
CA GLY A 83 1.72 -22.65 -19.18
C GLY A 83 3.12 -22.10 -19.07
N SER A 84 3.31 -21.21 -18.11
CA SER A 84 4.60 -20.58 -17.82
C SER A 84 4.73 -20.24 -16.34
N ILE A 85 5.97 -20.03 -15.93
CA ILE A 85 6.35 -19.47 -14.63
C ILE A 85 7.18 -18.23 -14.94
N VAL A 86 6.75 -17.07 -14.47
CA VAL A 86 7.43 -15.79 -14.67
C VAL A 86 7.84 -15.28 -13.30
N ASN A 87 9.13 -15.40 -12.98
CA ASN A 87 9.70 -15.01 -11.69
C ASN A 87 8.98 -15.66 -10.50
N GLY A 88 8.77 -16.98 -10.57
CA GLY A 88 8.02 -17.75 -9.58
C GLY A 88 6.49 -17.61 -9.62
N ASP A 89 5.92 -16.75 -10.46
CA ASP A 89 4.47 -16.67 -10.58
C ASP A 89 3.95 -17.45 -11.80
N PRO A 90 2.96 -18.35 -11.62
CA PRO A 90 2.33 -19.03 -12.74
C PRO A 90 1.54 -18.06 -13.63
N VAL A 91 1.71 -18.19 -14.95
CA VAL A 91 0.96 -17.44 -15.97
C VAL A 91 0.37 -18.43 -16.99
N PHE A 92 -0.94 -18.35 -17.21
CA PHE A 92 -1.70 -19.31 -18.04
C PHE A 92 -2.64 -18.69 -19.08
N ASN A 93 -3.01 -17.42 -18.92
CA ASN A 93 -3.95 -16.77 -19.81
C ASN A 93 -3.23 -16.16 -21.02
N ALA A 94 -3.86 -16.23 -22.20
CA ALA A 94 -3.36 -15.66 -23.45
C ALA A 94 -1.86 -15.91 -23.74
N LEU A 95 -1.40 -17.15 -23.51
CA LEU A 95 -0.01 -17.56 -23.69
C LEU A 95 0.51 -17.31 -25.12
N PRO A 96 1.82 -17.03 -25.28
CA PRO A 96 2.44 -16.91 -26.59
C PRO A 96 2.19 -18.13 -27.47
N PRO A 97 1.83 -17.92 -28.77
CA PRO A 97 1.74 -19.02 -29.72
C PRO A 97 3.07 -19.79 -29.85
N GLU A 98 2.98 -21.07 -30.18
CA GLU A 98 4.17 -21.89 -30.43
C GLU A 98 4.99 -21.31 -31.59
N GLY A 99 6.27 -21.02 -31.34
CA GLY A 99 7.17 -20.42 -32.33
C GLY A 99 6.92 -18.94 -32.62
N TYR A 100 6.24 -18.22 -31.72
CA TYR A 100 5.99 -16.79 -31.87
C TYR A 100 7.30 -15.97 -31.98
N ASP A 101 7.38 -15.09 -32.97
CA ASP A 101 8.57 -14.31 -33.32
C ASP A 101 8.37 -12.79 -33.21
N GLY A 102 7.23 -12.36 -32.63
CA GLY A 102 6.85 -10.94 -32.53
C GLY A 102 5.97 -10.43 -33.68
N GLY A 103 5.71 -11.26 -34.69
CA GLY A 103 4.84 -10.94 -35.82
C GLY A 103 3.35 -11.01 -35.50
N LYS A 104 2.55 -11.22 -36.56
CA LYS A 104 1.10 -11.39 -36.46
C LYS A 104 0.73 -12.75 -35.89
N GLY A 105 -0.42 -12.82 -35.23
CA GLY A 105 -0.90 -14.07 -34.66
C GLY A 105 -2.33 -13.97 -34.15
N GLN A 106 -2.71 -15.00 -33.40
CA GLN A 106 -3.99 -15.08 -32.70
C GLN A 106 -3.75 -15.71 -31.32
N VAL A 107 -4.39 -15.15 -30.29
CA VAL A 107 -4.42 -15.73 -28.95
C VAL A 107 -5.84 -15.74 -28.39
N VAL A 108 -6.08 -16.59 -27.40
CA VAL A 108 -7.33 -16.66 -26.67
C VAL A 108 -7.13 -16.09 -25.28
N TYR A 109 -7.94 -15.11 -24.92
CA TYR A 109 -8.02 -14.55 -23.58
C TYR A 109 -9.28 -15.10 -22.90
N LEU A 110 -9.13 -15.57 -21.66
CA LEU A 110 -10.21 -16.11 -20.85
C LEU A 110 -10.60 -15.11 -19.77
N HIS A 111 -11.85 -14.67 -19.76
CA HIS A 111 -12.41 -13.91 -18.64
C HIS A 111 -12.84 -14.89 -17.56
N ILE A 112 -12.36 -14.69 -16.33
CA ILE A 112 -12.57 -15.63 -15.20
C ILE A 112 -13.42 -14.97 -14.12
N ASP A 113 -14.41 -15.70 -13.61
CA ASP A 113 -15.13 -15.33 -12.38
C ASP A 113 -14.26 -15.66 -11.17
N VAL A 114 -13.78 -14.63 -10.49
CA VAL A 114 -12.89 -14.75 -9.32
C VAL A 114 -13.51 -15.49 -8.14
N ASN A 115 -14.85 -15.60 -8.05
CA ASN A 115 -15.50 -16.26 -6.92
C ASN A 115 -15.51 -17.79 -7.05
N ASN A 116 -15.47 -18.32 -8.27
CA ASN A 116 -15.63 -19.75 -8.52
C ASN A 116 -14.61 -20.32 -9.53
N GLY A 117 -13.75 -19.48 -10.11
CA GLY A 117 -12.70 -19.86 -11.05
C GLY A 117 -13.21 -20.30 -12.42
N SER A 118 -14.49 -20.09 -12.75
CA SER A 118 -15.05 -20.50 -14.03
C SER A 118 -14.81 -19.45 -15.12
N THR A 119 -14.58 -19.92 -16.35
CA THR A 119 -14.53 -19.05 -17.53
C THR A 119 -15.92 -18.52 -17.84
N THR A 120 -16.07 -17.20 -17.84
CA THR A 120 -17.34 -16.52 -18.15
C THR A 120 -17.44 -16.17 -19.62
N GLU A 121 -16.32 -15.84 -20.26
CA GLU A 121 -16.23 -15.46 -21.67
C GLU A 121 -14.85 -15.79 -22.22
N GLU A 122 -14.78 -16.14 -23.51
CA GLU A 122 -13.55 -16.32 -24.26
C GLU A 122 -13.46 -15.23 -25.34
N ALA A 123 -12.36 -14.48 -25.36
CA ALA A 123 -12.06 -13.50 -26.39
C ALA A 123 -10.95 -14.02 -27.31
N VAL A 124 -11.26 -14.15 -28.59
CA VAL A 124 -10.25 -14.48 -29.62
C VAL A 124 -9.66 -13.17 -30.13
N ILE A 125 -8.35 -12.99 -29.91
CA ILE A 125 -7.61 -11.77 -30.24
C ILE A 125 -6.72 -12.06 -31.45
N ASP A 126 -7.13 -11.58 -32.62
CA ASP A 126 -6.25 -11.47 -33.79
C ASP A 126 -5.38 -10.21 -33.68
N PHE A 127 -4.08 -10.29 -33.98
CA PHE A 127 -3.16 -9.15 -33.89
C PHE A 127 -2.13 -9.13 -35.01
N GLU A 128 -1.71 -7.94 -35.44
CA GLU A 128 -0.77 -7.76 -36.57
C GLU A 128 0.70 -7.78 -36.15
N ASP A 129 1.00 -7.35 -34.93
CA ASP A 129 2.33 -7.35 -34.34
C ASP A 129 2.24 -7.31 -32.80
N PHE A 130 3.39 -7.40 -32.12
CA PHE A 130 3.44 -7.37 -30.65
C PHE A 130 2.91 -6.06 -30.04
N SER A 131 3.00 -4.93 -30.73
CA SER A 131 2.46 -3.65 -30.22
C SER A 131 0.93 -3.62 -30.27
N ASP A 132 0.34 -4.13 -31.33
CA ASP A 132 -1.11 -4.32 -31.47
C ASP A 132 -1.63 -5.31 -30.43
N LEU A 133 -0.91 -6.42 -30.21
CA LEU A 133 -1.24 -7.40 -29.17
C LEU A 133 -1.28 -6.77 -27.78
N LYS A 134 -0.25 -6.00 -27.38
CA LYS A 134 -0.23 -5.31 -26.09
C LYS A 134 -1.46 -4.44 -25.88
N THR A 135 -1.85 -3.69 -26.91
CA THR A 135 -3.02 -2.81 -26.87
C THR A 135 -4.31 -3.61 -26.68
N LYS A 136 -4.47 -4.73 -27.39
CA LYS A 136 -5.67 -5.57 -27.32
C LYS A 136 -5.76 -6.35 -26.01
N LEU A 137 -4.65 -6.93 -25.54
CA LEU A 137 -4.60 -7.58 -24.23
C LEU A 137 -4.95 -6.59 -23.12
N ARG A 138 -4.36 -5.39 -23.14
CA ARG A 138 -4.67 -4.35 -22.15
C ARG A 138 -6.18 -4.05 -22.07
N ALA A 139 -6.87 -4.02 -23.21
CA ALA A 139 -8.31 -3.79 -23.25
C ALA A 139 -9.10 -4.93 -22.58
N GLU A 140 -8.69 -6.19 -22.74
CA GLU A 140 -9.35 -7.32 -22.07
C GLU A 140 -9.10 -7.33 -20.55
N PHE A 141 -7.86 -7.07 -20.11
CA PHE A 141 -7.57 -6.89 -18.68
C PHE A 141 -8.33 -5.69 -18.09
N ASP A 142 -8.49 -4.58 -18.83
CA ASP A 142 -9.30 -3.43 -18.40
C ASP A 142 -10.79 -3.77 -18.27
N LYS A 143 -11.29 -4.67 -19.12
CA LYS A 143 -12.65 -5.20 -19.04
C LYS A 143 -12.83 -6.05 -17.79
N ASP A 144 -11.84 -6.86 -17.40
CA ASP A 144 -11.88 -7.60 -16.14
C ASP A 144 -11.92 -6.68 -14.92
N ILE A 145 -11.14 -5.60 -14.94
CA ILE A 145 -11.20 -4.55 -13.89
C ILE A 145 -12.59 -3.91 -13.86
N ALA A 146 -13.14 -3.54 -15.02
CA ALA A 146 -14.48 -2.96 -15.12
C ALA A 146 -15.59 -3.94 -14.66
N ASN A 147 -15.33 -5.24 -14.70
CA ASN A 147 -16.21 -6.30 -14.21
C ASN A 147 -15.98 -6.65 -12.73
N GLY A 148 -15.18 -5.85 -12.01
CA GLY A 148 -15.00 -5.95 -10.57
C GLY A 148 -13.81 -6.80 -10.14
N GLN A 149 -12.89 -7.16 -11.05
CA GLN A 149 -11.61 -7.72 -10.64
C GLN A 149 -10.70 -6.63 -10.05
N PRO A 150 -9.92 -6.95 -9.00
CA PRO A 150 -9.03 -5.97 -8.40
C PRO A 150 -7.96 -5.48 -9.37
N LYS A 151 -7.86 -4.15 -9.50
CA LYS A 151 -7.00 -3.49 -10.49
C LYS A 151 -5.52 -3.88 -10.35
N VAL A 152 -5.02 -3.96 -9.13
CA VAL A 152 -3.59 -4.22 -8.85
C VAL A 152 -3.16 -5.63 -9.29
N PRO A 153 -3.77 -6.73 -8.79
CA PRO A 153 -3.46 -8.09 -9.24
C PRO A 153 -3.54 -8.26 -10.76
N VAL A 154 -4.60 -7.73 -11.39
CA VAL A 154 -4.84 -7.81 -12.83
C VAL A 154 -3.73 -7.11 -13.63
N ASN A 155 -3.24 -5.97 -13.12
CA ASN A 155 -2.12 -5.26 -13.76
C ASN A 155 -0.78 -5.99 -13.62
N GLU A 156 -0.52 -6.66 -12.49
CA GLU A 156 0.67 -7.47 -12.33
C GLU A 156 0.65 -8.72 -13.20
N GLU A 157 -0.51 -9.38 -13.36
CA GLU A 157 -0.67 -10.47 -14.33
C GLU A 157 -0.39 -9.99 -15.76
N TYR A 158 -0.94 -8.85 -16.17
CA TYR A 158 -0.64 -8.26 -17.47
C TYR A 158 0.86 -8.01 -17.66
N LYS A 159 1.56 -7.43 -16.67
CA LYS A 159 3.01 -7.20 -16.74
C LYS A 159 3.81 -8.48 -16.90
N ARG A 160 3.49 -9.53 -16.12
CA ARG A 160 4.15 -10.84 -16.23
C ARG A 160 3.91 -11.47 -17.61
N LEU A 161 2.69 -11.37 -18.13
CA LEU A 161 2.37 -11.84 -19.47
C LEU A 161 3.20 -11.09 -20.53
N ILE A 162 3.32 -9.76 -20.44
CA ILE A 162 4.16 -9.00 -21.38
C ILE A 162 5.64 -9.42 -21.30
N LYS A 163 6.19 -9.61 -20.09
CA LYS A 163 7.56 -10.11 -19.91
C LYS A 163 7.76 -11.49 -20.55
N LEU A 164 6.78 -12.38 -20.41
CA LEU A 164 6.81 -13.70 -21.06
C LEU A 164 6.88 -13.55 -22.59
N TYR A 165 6.06 -12.69 -23.18
CA TYR A 165 6.12 -12.43 -24.63
C TYR A 165 7.46 -11.87 -25.07
N GLU A 166 8.02 -10.90 -24.34
CA GLU A 166 9.33 -10.33 -24.63
C GLU A 166 10.42 -11.40 -24.61
N ALA A 167 10.42 -12.26 -23.59
CA ALA A 167 11.37 -13.36 -23.46
C ALA A 167 11.21 -14.44 -24.55
N VAL A 168 9.99 -14.67 -25.03
CA VAL A 168 9.75 -15.59 -26.16
C VAL A 168 10.30 -15.00 -27.46
N ILE A 169 10.10 -13.70 -27.69
CA ILE A 169 10.56 -12.99 -28.89
C ILE A 169 12.09 -12.93 -28.96
N ASP A 170 12.76 -12.64 -27.83
CA ASP A 170 14.21 -12.54 -27.78
C ASP A 170 14.93 -13.89 -27.59
N GLY A 171 14.18 -14.95 -27.28
CA GLY A 171 14.67 -16.31 -27.09
C GLY A 171 15.34 -16.56 -25.74
N SER A 172 15.06 -15.72 -24.73
CA SER A 172 15.60 -15.86 -23.36
C SER A 172 14.79 -16.78 -22.44
N VAL A 173 13.61 -17.26 -22.87
CA VAL A 173 12.85 -18.25 -22.10
C VAL A 173 13.59 -19.57 -21.93
N GLU A 174 13.47 -20.18 -20.75
CA GLU A 174 13.91 -21.55 -20.50
C GLU A 174 12.73 -22.51 -20.73
N LEU A 175 12.90 -23.44 -21.68
CA LEU A 175 11.88 -24.44 -21.95
C LEU A 175 11.95 -25.56 -20.91
N ILE A 176 10.83 -25.78 -20.22
CA ILE A 176 10.68 -26.83 -19.21
C ILE A 176 9.70 -27.91 -19.68
N THR A 177 9.63 -29.04 -18.98
CA THR A 177 8.64 -30.10 -19.26
C THR A 177 7.31 -29.78 -18.60
N GLN A 178 6.22 -30.35 -19.14
CA GLN A 178 4.91 -30.30 -18.48
C GLN A 178 4.97 -30.91 -17.07
N ASP A 179 5.67 -32.04 -16.88
CA ASP A 179 5.81 -32.68 -15.55
C ASP A 179 6.46 -31.74 -14.52
N TYR A 180 7.46 -30.94 -14.93
CA TYR A 180 8.08 -29.95 -14.05
C TYR A 180 7.10 -28.83 -13.70
N LEU A 181 6.37 -28.32 -14.69
CA LEU A 181 5.33 -27.31 -14.48
C LEU A 181 4.24 -27.83 -13.54
N ASP A 182 3.73 -29.03 -13.75
CA ASP A 182 2.68 -29.64 -12.90
C ASP A 182 3.18 -29.82 -11.45
N SER A 183 4.43 -30.27 -11.26
CA SER A 183 5.06 -30.40 -9.94
C SER A 183 5.22 -29.03 -9.27
N TYR A 184 5.63 -28.02 -10.03
CA TYR A 184 5.75 -26.66 -9.53
C TYR A 184 4.40 -26.07 -9.15
N LEU A 185 3.33 -26.33 -9.89
CA LEU A 185 2.00 -25.84 -9.55
C LEU A 185 1.46 -26.50 -8.29
N GLU A 186 1.69 -27.79 -8.12
CA GLU A 186 1.34 -28.49 -6.89
C GLU A 186 2.08 -27.87 -5.69
N TYR A 187 3.40 -27.65 -5.81
CA TYR A 187 4.20 -26.94 -4.82
C TYR A 187 3.67 -25.51 -4.58
N PHE A 188 3.49 -24.72 -5.63
CA PHE A 188 3.09 -23.32 -5.56
C PHE A 188 1.73 -23.15 -4.90
N TYR A 189 0.72 -23.95 -5.27
CA TYR A 189 -0.61 -23.84 -4.68
C TYR A 189 -0.70 -24.43 -3.28
N LYS A 190 0.15 -25.42 -2.94
CA LYS A 190 0.25 -25.96 -1.58
C LYS A 190 0.97 -24.98 -0.63
N ASN A 191 1.98 -24.29 -1.15
CA ASN A 191 2.82 -23.35 -0.39
C ASN A 191 2.46 -21.88 -0.61
N ARG A 192 1.33 -21.59 -1.29
CA ARG A 192 0.85 -20.21 -1.47
C ARG A 192 0.63 -19.58 -0.09
N GLY A 193 1.43 -18.56 0.24
CA GLY A 193 1.45 -17.94 1.58
C GLY A 193 2.31 -18.66 2.62
N SER A 194 3.29 -19.47 2.20
CA SER A 194 4.32 -20.07 3.04
C SER A 194 5.68 -19.62 2.50
N SER A 195 6.35 -18.66 3.15
CA SER A 195 7.78 -18.46 2.90
C SER A 195 8.56 -19.58 3.59
N ASP A 196 9.68 -19.98 3.00
CA ASP A 196 10.63 -20.98 3.51
C ASP A 196 11.45 -20.47 4.73
N THR A 197 10.83 -19.71 5.62
CA THR A 197 11.47 -19.29 6.88
C THR A 197 10.59 -19.67 8.06
N ASP A 198 11.20 -20.34 9.05
CA ASP A 198 10.68 -20.66 10.38
C ASP A 198 9.36 -19.92 10.70
N SER A 199 8.22 -20.55 10.39
CA SER A 199 6.83 -20.07 10.56
C SER A 199 6.69 -18.58 10.92
N TYR A 200 6.37 -17.70 9.95
CA TYR A 200 6.18 -16.27 10.25
C TYR A 200 5.21 -16.10 11.42
N TYR A 201 5.60 -15.26 12.39
CA TYR A 201 4.84 -14.99 13.60
C TYR A 201 4.71 -13.49 13.83
N TRP A 202 3.66 -13.08 14.53
CA TRP A 202 3.51 -11.69 14.95
C TRP A 202 4.38 -11.45 16.19
N GLN A 203 5.29 -10.47 16.12
CA GLN A 203 6.09 -10.09 17.29
C GLN A 203 5.19 -9.42 18.32
N MET A 204 5.06 -10.06 19.48
CA MET A 204 4.36 -9.52 20.64
C MET A 204 4.70 -10.30 21.92
N ASP A 205 4.35 -9.70 23.06
CA ASP A 205 4.33 -10.38 24.36
C ASP A 205 2.87 -10.66 24.74
N ASP A 206 2.45 -11.93 24.64
CA ASP A 206 1.08 -12.37 24.93
C ASP A 206 0.56 -11.89 26.29
N GLY A 207 1.42 -11.92 27.32
CA GLY A 207 1.05 -11.53 28.67
C GLY A 207 0.75 -10.04 28.77
N LYS A 208 1.58 -9.20 28.14
CA LYS A 208 1.35 -7.75 28.08
C LYS A 208 0.16 -7.39 27.21
N VAL A 209 0.00 -8.05 26.06
CA VAL A 209 -1.14 -7.83 25.16
C VAL A 209 -2.45 -8.21 25.87
N ALA A 210 -2.49 -9.36 26.55
CA ALA A 210 -3.65 -9.80 27.32
C ALA A 210 -4.03 -8.82 28.43
N ALA A 211 -3.05 -8.12 29.02
CA ALA A 211 -3.30 -7.11 30.06
C ALA A 211 -4.01 -5.85 29.55
N ILE A 212 -3.88 -5.53 28.26
CA ILE A 212 -4.47 -4.33 27.64
C ILE A 212 -5.56 -4.65 26.60
N LYS A 213 -5.94 -5.92 26.44
CA LYS A 213 -6.86 -6.39 25.40
C LYS A 213 -8.20 -5.64 25.34
N ASP A 214 -8.72 -5.19 26.49
CA ASP A 214 -10.01 -4.50 26.56
C ASP A 214 -9.95 -3.11 25.89
N ASN A 215 -8.75 -2.55 25.73
CA ASN A 215 -8.47 -1.31 25.03
C ASN A 215 -8.15 -1.49 23.53
N ILE A 216 -8.04 -2.73 23.06
CA ILE A 216 -7.71 -3.09 21.68
C ILE A 216 -8.99 -3.46 20.94
N ARG A 217 -9.11 -2.99 19.70
CA ARG A 217 -10.11 -3.42 18.72
C ARG A 217 -9.43 -3.83 17.43
N GLU A 218 -9.97 -4.85 16.79
CA GLU A 218 -9.46 -5.41 15.56
C GLU A 218 -10.49 -5.22 14.45
N TYR A 219 -10.00 -4.83 13.28
CA TYR A 219 -10.79 -4.59 12.09
C TYR A 219 -10.16 -5.29 10.91
N HIS A 220 -10.98 -5.90 10.07
CA HIS A 220 -10.57 -6.45 8.78
C HIS A 220 -11.19 -5.58 7.70
N LEU A 221 -10.35 -4.88 6.95
CA LEU A 221 -10.76 -3.89 5.95
C LEU A 221 -10.29 -4.33 4.58
N TYR A 222 -11.24 -4.78 3.76
CA TYR A 222 -11.00 -5.08 2.35
C TYR A 222 -10.84 -3.79 1.55
N ASP A 223 -9.84 -3.77 0.67
CA ASP A 223 -9.61 -2.72 -0.32
C ASP A 223 -9.77 -3.30 -1.74
N GLU A 224 -10.69 -2.75 -2.51
CA GLU A 224 -11.06 -3.24 -3.84
C GLU A 224 -10.00 -2.89 -4.90
N GLU A 225 -9.29 -1.77 -4.74
CA GLU A 225 -8.24 -1.36 -5.68
C GLU A 225 -7.02 -2.28 -5.58
N LEU A 226 -6.63 -2.63 -4.35
CA LEU A 226 -5.53 -3.56 -4.06
C LEU A 226 -5.95 -5.03 -4.13
N GLY A 227 -7.22 -5.34 -3.92
CA GLY A 227 -7.74 -6.72 -3.93
C GLY A 227 -7.34 -7.54 -2.72
N ILE A 228 -7.00 -6.88 -1.61
CA ILE A 228 -6.52 -7.53 -0.38
C ILE A 228 -7.26 -6.97 0.83
N THR A 229 -7.28 -7.76 1.90
CA THR A 229 -7.77 -7.34 3.20
C THR A 229 -6.59 -6.98 4.10
N PHE A 230 -6.70 -5.86 4.81
CA PHE A 230 -5.76 -5.49 5.87
C PHE A 230 -6.36 -5.77 7.24
N VAL A 231 -5.54 -6.28 8.14
CA VAL A 231 -5.86 -6.32 9.57
C VAL A 231 -5.38 -5.03 10.22
N VAL A 232 -6.29 -4.36 10.92
CA VAL A 232 -6.06 -3.06 11.56
C VAL A 232 -6.39 -3.17 13.03
N HIS A 233 -5.41 -2.87 13.89
CA HIS A 233 -5.64 -2.84 15.33
C HIS A 233 -5.69 -1.40 15.81
N VAL A 234 -6.71 -1.06 16.60
CA VAL A 234 -6.84 0.24 17.26
C VAL A 234 -6.76 0.06 18.77
N THR A 235 -5.69 0.59 19.37
CA THR A 235 -5.49 0.60 20.83
C THR A 235 -5.77 1.99 21.37
N THR A 236 -6.78 2.10 22.23
CA THR A 236 -7.11 3.36 22.91
C THR A 236 -6.32 3.51 24.20
N PRO A 237 -5.94 4.73 24.63
CA PRO A 237 -5.24 4.92 25.90
C PRO A 237 -6.15 4.58 27.09
N ASP A 238 -5.57 4.31 28.26
CA ASP A 238 -6.35 4.13 29.48
C ASP A 238 -7.25 5.35 29.75
N GLY A 239 -8.49 5.07 30.17
CA GLY A 239 -9.50 6.12 30.40
C GLY A 239 -9.94 6.88 29.14
N TYR A 240 -9.85 6.26 27.95
CA TYR A 240 -10.30 6.85 26.69
C TYR A 240 -11.71 7.45 26.79
N ASP A 241 -11.84 8.69 26.33
CA ASP A 241 -13.09 9.45 26.30
C ASP A 241 -13.49 9.69 24.84
N LYS A 242 -14.49 8.95 24.35
CA LYS A 242 -15.00 9.06 22.98
C LYS A 242 -15.45 10.48 22.59
N GLU A 243 -15.70 11.36 23.56
CA GLU A 243 -16.09 12.73 23.28
C GLU A 243 -14.91 13.67 22.99
N LYS A 244 -13.68 13.27 23.36
CA LYS A 244 -12.44 14.04 23.15
C LYS A 244 -11.68 13.56 21.93
N ALA A 245 -11.02 14.49 21.26
CA ALA A 245 -10.09 14.18 20.18
C ALA A 245 -8.71 13.81 20.75
N TYR A 246 -8.14 12.72 20.24
CA TYR A 246 -6.79 12.26 20.60
C TYR A 246 -5.90 12.24 19.35
N PRO A 247 -4.60 12.58 19.47
CA PRO A 247 -3.66 12.28 18.41
C PRO A 247 -3.63 10.77 18.16
N ALA A 248 -3.37 10.37 16.91
CA ALA A 248 -3.12 8.98 16.58
C ALA A 248 -1.69 8.76 16.07
N LEU A 249 -1.09 7.62 16.43
CA LEU A 249 0.13 7.11 15.82
C LEU A 249 -0.26 5.88 14.97
N VAL A 250 -0.26 6.06 13.66
CA VAL A 250 -0.58 5.03 12.67
C VAL A 250 0.71 4.40 12.17
N MET A 251 0.86 3.09 12.30
CA MET A 251 2.09 2.35 12.04
C MET A 251 1.85 1.28 10.97
N THR A 252 2.67 1.28 9.91
CA THR A 252 2.74 0.15 8.98
C THR A 252 3.41 -1.06 9.64
N ASP A 253 3.42 -2.20 8.95
CA ASP A 253 4.17 -3.39 9.36
C ASP A 253 3.75 -3.90 10.75
N ALA A 254 2.44 -4.05 10.96
CA ALA A 254 1.87 -4.45 12.25
C ALA A 254 2.46 -5.76 12.79
N VAL A 255 2.90 -6.68 11.91
CA VAL A 255 3.57 -7.93 12.29
C VAL A 255 4.78 -7.71 13.21
N TRP A 256 5.47 -6.56 13.11
CA TRP A 256 6.52 -6.15 14.03
C TRP A 256 6.09 -5.02 14.95
N ARG A 257 5.36 -4.03 14.43
CA ARG A 257 5.00 -2.80 15.18
C ARG A 257 3.95 -3.03 16.25
N PHE A 258 3.20 -4.12 16.20
CA PHE A 258 2.29 -4.47 17.29
C PHE A 258 3.05 -4.73 18.61
N ASN A 259 4.28 -5.24 18.54
CA ASN A 259 5.15 -5.41 19.71
C ASN A 259 5.39 -4.09 20.48
N ASP A 260 5.44 -2.96 19.76
CA ASP A 260 5.71 -1.65 20.34
C ASP A 260 4.49 -1.09 21.10
N VAL A 261 3.28 -1.56 20.78
CA VAL A 261 2.01 -1.04 21.33
C VAL A 261 1.98 -1.12 22.85
N THR A 262 2.36 -2.24 23.45
CA THR A 262 2.27 -2.43 24.91
C THR A 262 3.22 -1.48 25.64
N SER A 263 4.43 -1.29 25.11
CA SER A 263 5.42 -0.39 25.72
C SER A 263 4.97 1.07 25.63
N LEU A 264 4.39 1.48 24.49
CA LEU A 264 3.82 2.82 24.33
C LEU A 264 2.58 3.03 25.21
N TYR A 265 1.75 2.01 25.38
CA TYR A 265 0.61 2.03 26.31
C TYR A 265 1.06 2.26 27.75
N ASP A 266 2.08 1.53 28.20
CA ASP A 266 2.65 1.69 29.55
C ASP A 266 3.20 3.11 29.75
N LEU A 267 3.92 3.67 28.76
CA LEU A 267 4.40 5.05 28.84
C LEU A 267 3.26 6.06 29.02
N MET A 268 2.12 5.85 28.35
CA MET A 268 0.94 6.70 28.53
C MET A 268 0.31 6.52 29.91
N ALA A 269 0.13 5.28 30.36
CA ALA A 269 -0.45 4.96 31.68
C ALA A 269 0.40 5.50 32.84
N GLU A 270 1.72 5.50 32.68
CA GLU A 270 2.67 6.06 33.65
C GLU A 270 2.79 7.60 33.57
N GLY A 271 2.10 8.25 32.62
CA GLY A 271 2.16 9.69 32.39
C GLY A 271 3.49 10.19 31.80
N LYS A 272 4.31 9.29 31.25
CA LYS A 272 5.57 9.61 30.54
C LYS A 272 5.34 10.01 29.09
N ALA A 273 4.24 9.58 28.49
CA ALA A 273 3.76 10.02 27.18
C ALA A 273 2.34 10.60 27.29
N LYS A 274 1.96 11.48 26.36
CA LYS A 274 0.58 11.99 26.32
C LYS A 274 -0.36 10.90 25.79
N PRO A 275 -1.61 10.82 26.28
CA PRO A 275 -2.60 9.89 25.74
C PRO A 275 -2.81 10.08 24.22
N GLN A 276 -2.73 8.98 23.48
CA GLN A 276 -2.90 8.92 22.04
C GLN A 276 -3.49 7.56 21.63
N ILE A 277 -4.15 7.53 20.48
CA ILE A 277 -4.64 6.29 19.89
C ILE A 277 -3.50 5.65 19.09
N LEU A 278 -3.23 4.36 19.31
CA LEU A 278 -2.24 3.62 18.52
C LEU A 278 -3.00 2.81 17.47
N VAL A 279 -2.61 2.93 16.20
CA VAL A 279 -3.20 2.18 15.09
C VAL A 279 -2.08 1.41 14.40
N THR A 280 -2.20 0.09 14.28
CA THR A 280 -1.28 -0.72 13.47
C THR A 280 -2.02 -1.26 12.24
N VAL A 281 -1.33 -1.28 11.10
CA VAL A 281 -1.85 -1.79 9.82
C VAL A 281 -0.93 -2.91 9.35
N GLY A 282 -1.52 -4.10 9.14
CA GLY A 282 -0.80 -5.28 8.66
C GLY A 282 -1.59 -6.04 7.61
N PHE A 283 -0.92 -7.04 7.03
CA PHE A 283 -1.57 -8.03 6.17
C PHE A 283 -2.41 -9.00 6.98
N GLU A 284 -3.33 -9.69 6.32
CA GLU A 284 -4.11 -10.74 6.97
C GLU A 284 -3.24 -11.85 7.56
N TYR A 285 -3.79 -12.54 8.57
CA TYR A 285 -3.04 -13.55 9.32
C TYR A 285 -2.58 -14.77 8.51
N ASP A 286 -3.19 -15.01 7.36
CA ASP A 286 -2.80 -16.08 6.42
C ASP A 286 -1.79 -15.60 5.36
N THR A 287 -1.41 -14.33 5.41
CA THR A 287 -0.42 -13.71 4.53
C THR A 287 0.89 -13.51 5.29
N ASP A 288 2.00 -13.90 4.67
CA ASP A 288 3.32 -13.69 5.26
C ASP A 288 3.70 -12.20 5.21
N GLY A 289 3.45 -11.52 6.33
CA GLY A 289 3.79 -10.11 6.49
C GLY A 289 5.27 -9.84 6.75
N TRP A 290 6.14 -10.86 6.90
CA TRP A 290 7.59 -10.70 7.00
C TRP A 290 8.27 -10.67 5.63
N ASP A 291 7.65 -11.31 4.64
CA ASP A 291 8.17 -11.43 3.29
C ASP A 291 8.32 -10.05 2.62
N ASN A 292 9.55 -9.75 2.15
CA ASN A 292 9.86 -8.46 1.55
C ASN A 292 9.28 -8.25 0.16
N GLU A 293 8.92 -9.32 -0.57
CA GLU A 293 8.19 -9.23 -1.83
C GLU A 293 6.74 -8.85 -1.56
N VAL A 294 6.08 -9.50 -0.59
CA VAL A 294 4.71 -9.15 -0.16
C VAL A 294 4.64 -7.69 0.31
N ARG A 295 5.52 -7.32 1.23
CA ARG A 295 5.61 -5.96 1.76
C ARG A 295 5.99 -4.96 0.68
N GLY A 296 7.01 -5.25 -0.12
CA GLY A 296 7.50 -4.38 -1.19
C GLY A 296 6.44 -4.14 -2.26
N ASN A 297 5.62 -5.15 -2.57
CA ASN A 297 4.53 -5.02 -3.52
C ASN A 297 3.54 -3.93 -3.08
N ILE A 298 3.15 -3.89 -1.80
CA ILE A 298 2.16 -2.91 -1.34
C ILE A 298 2.80 -1.58 -0.93
N LEU A 299 3.88 -1.61 -0.15
CA LEU A 299 4.50 -0.40 0.41
C LEU A 299 5.34 0.37 -0.63
N CYS A 300 5.82 -0.30 -1.69
CA CYS A 300 6.68 0.33 -2.70
C CYS A 300 6.03 0.34 -4.10
N ASN A 301 5.52 -0.78 -4.61
CA ASN A 301 4.94 -0.83 -5.97
C ASN A 301 3.60 -0.10 -6.01
N HIS A 302 2.69 -0.52 -5.13
CA HIS A 302 1.32 -0.01 -5.03
C HIS A 302 1.13 1.02 -3.90
N LYS A 303 2.20 1.77 -3.62
CA LYS A 303 2.23 2.83 -2.59
C LYS A 303 1.17 3.91 -2.79
N LYS A 304 0.72 4.15 -4.03
CA LYS A 304 -0.37 5.10 -4.30
C LYS A 304 -1.69 4.53 -3.80
N GLU A 305 -2.03 3.33 -4.25
CA GLU A 305 -3.25 2.62 -3.89
C GLU A 305 -3.30 2.37 -2.37
N PHE A 306 -2.16 2.02 -1.75
CA PHE A 306 -2.09 1.91 -0.29
C PHE A 306 -2.28 3.25 0.43
N LEU A 307 -1.81 4.36 -0.13
CA LEU A 307 -2.08 5.70 0.43
C LEU A 307 -3.55 6.12 0.25
N ASP A 308 -4.19 5.73 -0.86
CA ASP A 308 -5.63 5.87 -1.07
C ASP A 308 -6.39 5.12 0.03
N PHE A 309 -6.05 3.86 0.27
CA PHE A 309 -6.61 3.06 1.34
C PHE A 309 -6.49 3.76 2.71
N LEU A 310 -5.28 4.18 3.11
CA LEU A 310 -5.11 4.82 4.43
C LEU A 310 -5.89 6.14 4.54
N THR A 311 -5.86 6.96 3.50
CA THR A 311 -6.32 8.35 3.53
C THR A 311 -7.83 8.49 3.31
N ASP A 312 -8.37 7.72 2.37
CA ASP A 312 -9.74 7.85 1.88
C ASP A 312 -10.67 6.71 2.36
N ASN A 313 -10.11 5.58 2.80
CA ASN A 313 -10.89 4.43 3.28
C ASN A 313 -10.74 4.22 4.80
N MET A 314 -9.56 3.79 5.26
CA MET A 314 -9.32 3.39 6.64
C MET A 314 -9.52 4.54 7.64
N MET A 315 -8.81 5.66 7.49
CA MET A 315 -8.90 6.76 8.46
C MET A 315 -10.31 7.37 8.57
N PRO A 316 -11.05 7.58 7.45
CA PRO A 316 -12.46 7.97 7.52
C PRO A 316 -13.36 6.91 8.17
N PHE A 317 -13.17 5.62 7.86
CA PHE A 317 -13.93 4.53 8.49
C PHE A 317 -13.72 4.50 10.00
N LEU A 318 -12.47 4.54 10.46
CA LEU A 318 -12.14 4.59 11.89
C LEU A 318 -12.68 5.85 12.55
N SER A 319 -12.75 6.99 11.84
CA SER A 319 -13.26 8.25 12.41
C SER A 319 -14.72 8.21 12.85
N THR A 320 -15.49 7.20 12.40
CA THR A 320 -16.87 6.96 12.84
C THR A 320 -16.95 6.51 14.30
N ASN A 321 -15.90 5.84 14.80
CA ASN A 321 -15.83 5.29 16.16
C ASN A 321 -14.81 6.02 17.03
N TYR A 322 -13.82 6.69 16.43
CA TYR A 322 -12.73 7.37 17.14
C TYR A 322 -12.61 8.84 16.73
N LYS A 323 -12.59 9.74 17.71
CA LYS A 323 -12.30 11.16 17.45
C LYS A 323 -10.79 11.40 17.38
N PHE A 324 -10.30 11.70 16.19
CA PHE A 324 -8.89 12.00 15.94
C PHE A 324 -8.59 13.49 16.00
N ASP A 325 -7.41 13.83 16.53
CA ASP A 325 -6.79 15.13 16.39
C ASP A 325 -5.82 15.09 15.19
N TYR A 326 -6.32 15.48 14.02
CA TYR A 326 -5.57 15.40 12.77
C TYR A 326 -4.36 16.34 12.72
N ASP A 327 -4.33 17.42 13.51
CA ASP A 327 -3.16 18.31 13.61
C ASP A 327 -1.97 17.64 14.32
N ARG A 328 -2.21 16.51 15.00
CA ARG A 328 -1.19 15.77 15.75
C ARG A 328 -1.15 14.29 15.40
N THR A 329 -1.88 13.87 14.37
CA THR A 329 -1.89 12.49 13.90
C THR A 329 -0.68 12.23 13.00
N THR A 330 -0.03 11.10 13.25
CA THR A 330 1.28 10.73 12.73
C THR A 330 1.19 9.42 11.96
N LEU A 331 1.77 9.37 10.76
CA LEU A 331 2.06 8.12 10.05
C LEU A 331 3.53 7.73 10.28
N PHE A 332 3.77 6.50 10.70
CA PHE A 332 5.08 5.91 10.90
C PHE A 332 5.28 4.74 9.95
N GLY A 333 6.48 4.67 9.36
CA GLY A 333 6.97 3.47 8.69
C GLY A 333 8.48 3.33 8.79
N HIS A 334 8.96 2.09 8.69
CA HIS A 334 10.37 1.73 8.79
C HIS A 334 10.81 0.85 7.61
N SER A 335 12.05 1.01 7.12
CA SER A 335 12.57 0.28 5.96
C SER A 335 11.70 0.51 4.71
N GLN A 336 11.12 -0.53 4.09
CA GLN A 336 10.13 -0.37 3.01
C GLN A 336 8.93 0.49 3.44
N GLY A 337 8.46 0.34 4.69
CA GLY A 337 7.47 1.23 5.28
C GLY A 337 7.97 2.68 5.41
N GLY A 338 9.29 2.88 5.58
CA GLY A 338 9.91 4.20 5.57
C GLY A 338 9.88 4.85 4.19
N VAL A 339 10.09 4.06 3.13
CA VAL A 339 9.90 4.50 1.73
C VAL A 339 8.44 4.91 1.49
N PHE A 340 7.48 4.11 1.99
CA PHE A 340 6.06 4.46 1.94
C PHE A 340 5.73 5.75 2.72
N ALA A 341 6.22 5.88 3.96
CA ALA A 341 5.99 7.08 4.77
C ALA A 341 6.55 8.34 4.11
N HIS A 342 7.71 8.22 3.45
CA HIS A 342 8.26 9.28 2.60
C HIS A 342 7.32 9.60 1.42
N TYR A 343 6.83 8.60 0.70
CA TYR A 343 5.85 8.79 -0.37
C TYR A 343 4.59 9.53 0.09
N ALA A 344 4.01 9.10 1.21
CA ALA A 344 2.84 9.74 1.81
C ALA A 344 3.12 11.20 2.20
N ALA A 345 4.26 11.46 2.82
CA ALA A 345 4.70 12.78 3.25
C ALA A 345 4.86 13.80 2.11
N PHE A 346 5.06 13.34 0.87
CA PHE A 346 5.23 14.18 -0.32
C PHE A 346 4.13 14.03 -1.38
N ASN A 347 3.04 13.32 -1.06
CA ASN A 347 1.84 13.26 -1.90
C ASN A 347 0.55 13.65 -1.15
N TYR A 348 0.64 14.03 0.12
CA TYR A 348 -0.53 14.49 0.91
C TYR A 348 -1.31 15.64 0.26
N ASP A 349 -0.68 16.43 -0.62
CA ASP A 349 -1.31 17.55 -1.31
C ASP A 349 -2.32 17.10 -2.37
N LEU A 350 -2.18 15.87 -2.87
CA LEU A 350 -3.05 15.27 -3.87
C LEU A 350 -4.38 14.78 -3.29
N TYR A 351 -4.49 14.72 -1.96
CA TYR A 351 -5.68 14.24 -1.26
C TYR A 351 -6.50 15.38 -0.68
N GLU A 352 -7.83 15.22 -0.74
CA GLU A 352 -8.77 16.08 -0.02
C GLU A 352 -8.69 15.80 1.48
N ASN A 353 -8.76 14.52 1.84
CA ASN A 353 -8.55 14.03 3.19
C ASN A 353 -7.06 14.19 3.56
N LYS A 354 -6.81 14.73 4.76
CA LYS A 354 -5.45 14.98 5.27
C LYS A 354 -5.32 14.46 6.70
N PRO A 355 -5.46 13.14 6.91
CA PRO A 355 -5.47 12.56 8.26
C PRO A 355 -4.13 12.68 8.98
N PHE A 356 -3.01 12.85 8.26
CA PHE A 356 -1.68 12.92 8.82
C PHE A 356 -1.10 14.33 8.68
N LYS A 357 -0.80 14.97 9.82
CA LYS A 357 -0.01 16.21 9.90
C LYS A 357 1.49 15.93 10.02
N ARG A 358 1.83 14.76 10.59
CA ARG A 358 3.19 14.39 10.97
C ARG A 358 3.57 13.04 10.33
N TYR A 359 4.84 12.87 10.03
CA TYR A 359 5.38 11.64 9.48
C TYR A 359 6.68 11.27 10.18
N ILE A 360 6.83 9.99 10.52
CA ILE A 360 8.10 9.42 10.95
C ILE A 360 8.60 8.52 9.83
N ILE A 361 9.78 8.86 9.30
CA ILE A 361 10.45 8.17 8.20
C ILE A 361 11.68 7.49 8.79
N GLY A 362 11.55 6.21 9.18
CA GLY A 362 12.63 5.43 9.78
C GLY A 362 13.39 4.59 8.75
N SER A 363 14.71 4.73 8.71
CA SER A 363 15.64 4.01 7.81
C SER A 363 15.04 3.72 6.44
N PRO A 364 14.61 4.75 5.69
CA PRO A 364 13.94 4.53 4.41
C PRO A 364 14.91 3.87 3.45
N THR A 365 14.65 2.61 3.08
CA THR A 365 15.52 1.82 2.21
C THR A 365 15.35 2.24 0.75
N PHE A 366 15.76 3.46 0.41
CA PHE A 366 15.70 3.97 -0.97
C PHE A 366 16.54 3.14 -1.97
N TRP A 367 17.37 2.20 -1.52
CA TRP A 367 18.09 1.27 -2.39
C TRP A 367 17.31 -0.04 -2.62
N THR A 368 16.33 -0.40 -1.78
CA THR A 368 15.59 -1.67 -1.96
C THR A 368 14.86 -1.77 -3.29
N PRO A 369 14.31 -0.69 -3.88
CA PRO A 369 13.62 -0.81 -5.15
C PRO A 369 14.49 -1.08 -6.38
N TYR A 370 15.78 -1.37 -6.24
CA TYR A 370 16.62 -1.95 -7.30
C TYR A 370 16.63 -3.50 -7.28
N PHE A 371 16.06 -4.13 -6.24
CA PHE A 371 15.77 -5.57 -6.21
C PHE A 371 14.33 -5.91 -6.60
N THR A 372 13.53 -4.89 -6.91
CA THR A 372 12.12 -5.06 -7.29
C THR A 372 11.84 -4.29 -8.57
N CYS A 373 11.02 -4.83 -9.47
CA CYS A 373 10.68 -4.22 -10.77
C CYS A 373 9.74 -2.99 -10.63
N VAL A 374 10.02 -2.05 -9.74
CA VAL A 374 9.15 -0.89 -9.47
C VAL A 374 9.34 0.19 -10.52
N GLU A 375 8.29 0.48 -11.28
CA GLU A 375 8.32 1.59 -12.22
C GLU A 375 8.48 2.94 -11.51
N ASN A 376 9.23 3.85 -12.13
CA ASN A 376 9.45 5.22 -11.67
C ASN A 376 10.02 5.35 -10.25
N PHE A 377 10.76 4.33 -9.78
CA PHE A 377 11.31 4.33 -8.43
C PHE A 377 12.09 5.62 -8.10
N GLU A 378 12.93 6.09 -9.02
CA GLU A 378 13.76 7.29 -8.93
C GLU A 378 13.01 8.59 -8.58
N SER A 379 11.68 8.60 -8.69
CA SER A 379 10.83 9.73 -8.31
C SER A 379 10.97 10.13 -6.83
N TYR A 380 11.51 9.28 -5.96
CA TYR A 380 11.82 9.71 -4.59
C TYR A 380 12.90 10.82 -4.57
N LYS A 381 13.84 10.85 -5.54
CA LYS A 381 14.95 11.83 -5.60
C LYS A 381 14.49 13.25 -5.88
N ASN A 382 13.25 13.43 -6.34
CA ASN A 382 12.61 14.74 -6.52
C ASN A 382 11.28 14.85 -5.74
N GLU A 383 11.14 14.08 -4.66
CA GLU A 383 9.96 14.07 -3.78
C GLU A 383 8.66 13.93 -4.58
N TYR A 384 8.67 13.06 -5.59
CA TYR A 384 7.56 12.75 -6.48
C TYR A 384 6.98 13.99 -7.18
N GLY A 385 7.81 15.03 -7.40
CA GLY A 385 7.40 16.31 -7.98
C GLY A 385 6.69 17.25 -6.99
N PHE A 386 6.70 16.98 -5.69
CA PHE A 386 6.00 17.81 -4.69
C PHE A 386 6.41 19.29 -4.77
N PHE A 387 7.71 19.57 -4.86
CA PHE A 387 8.23 20.94 -4.92
C PHE A 387 8.04 21.63 -6.28
N GLU A 388 7.66 20.87 -7.31
CA GLU A 388 7.19 21.43 -8.58
C GLU A 388 5.73 21.89 -8.45
N ARG A 389 4.90 21.06 -7.80
CA ARG A 389 3.48 21.34 -7.54
C ARG A 389 3.26 22.43 -6.48
N ASN A 390 4.11 22.49 -5.45
CA ASN A 390 3.91 23.28 -4.24
C ASN A 390 5.08 24.22 -3.95
N LYS A 391 4.78 25.40 -3.40
CA LYS A 391 5.79 26.38 -2.96
C LYS A 391 6.09 26.35 -1.47
N THR A 392 5.28 25.62 -0.71
CA THR A 392 5.39 25.51 0.75
C THR A 392 5.13 24.08 1.18
N TYR A 393 5.81 23.64 2.24
CA TYR A 393 5.60 22.35 2.86
C TYR A 393 4.95 22.55 4.23
N ASP A 394 3.78 21.95 4.47
CA ASP A 394 2.96 22.14 5.68
C ASP A 394 2.78 20.83 6.47
N ARG A 395 3.81 19.99 6.52
CA ARG A 395 3.86 18.77 7.34
C ARG A 395 5.10 18.76 8.21
N GLU A 396 5.07 17.95 9.25
CA GLU A 396 6.19 17.78 10.18
C GLU A 396 6.86 16.42 9.97
N LEU A 397 8.18 16.41 9.80
CA LEU A 397 8.95 15.20 9.55
C LEU A 397 9.86 14.86 10.73
N PHE A 398 9.84 13.60 11.17
CA PHE A 398 10.92 13.03 11.98
C PHE A 398 11.58 11.93 11.14
N ILE A 399 12.79 12.21 10.69
CA ILE A 399 13.59 11.27 9.88
C ILE A 399 14.61 10.63 10.80
N ALA A 400 14.68 9.31 10.79
CA ALA A 400 15.58 8.56 11.66
C ALA A 400 16.31 7.45 10.89
N ALA A 401 17.51 7.10 11.35
CA ALA A 401 18.26 5.94 10.91
C ALA A 401 19.21 5.45 12.02
N GLY A 402 19.62 4.19 11.97
CA GLY A 402 20.76 3.68 12.72
C GLY A 402 22.07 4.11 12.05
N ASP A 403 23.06 4.56 12.79
CA ASP A 403 24.35 4.97 12.24
C ASP A 403 25.28 3.80 11.86
N LYS A 404 24.91 2.57 12.24
CA LYS A 404 25.63 1.32 11.90
C LYS A 404 24.91 0.45 10.88
N GLU A 405 23.73 0.87 10.41
CA GLU A 405 22.87 0.00 9.59
C GLU A 405 23.39 -0.23 8.17
N ASP A 406 24.33 0.59 7.69
CA ASP A 406 24.88 0.41 6.34
C ASP A 406 25.70 -0.88 6.21
N GLU A 407 26.41 -1.30 7.27
CA GLU A 407 27.17 -2.56 7.29
C GLU A 407 26.24 -3.79 7.16
N ASP A 408 24.97 -3.68 7.60
CA ASP A 408 23.99 -4.77 7.54
C ASP A 408 23.57 -5.08 6.09
N TYR A 409 23.72 -4.11 5.17
CA TYR A 409 23.18 -4.19 3.81
C TYR A 409 24.16 -3.79 2.69
N GLU A 410 25.46 -3.74 2.98
CA GLU A 410 26.50 -3.29 2.03
C GLU A 410 26.42 -4.01 0.68
N ASP A 411 26.23 -5.33 0.70
CA ASP A 411 26.12 -6.17 -0.51
C ASP A 411 24.90 -5.85 -1.38
N PHE A 412 23.90 -5.13 -0.82
CA PHE A 412 22.66 -4.81 -1.50
C PHE A 412 22.64 -3.40 -2.12
N PHE A 413 23.57 -2.50 -1.79
CA PHE A 413 23.47 -1.12 -2.30
C PHE A 413 23.75 -1.02 -3.81
N GLY A 414 24.67 -1.83 -4.33
CA GLY A 414 25.12 -1.71 -5.72
C GLY A 414 25.69 -0.33 -6.00
N ASP A 415 25.16 0.37 -7.01
CA ASP A 415 25.55 1.75 -7.35
C ASP A 415 24.71 2.83 -6.63
N ASN A 416 23.86 2.44 -5.68
CA ASN A 416 22.94 3.34 -5.00
C ASN A 416 23.50 3.88 -3.70
N ASP A 417 22.90 4.98 -3.23
CA ASP A 417 23.13 5.49 -1.89
C ASP A 417 22.83 4.41 -0.84
N SER A 418 23.68 4.31 0.18
CA SER A 418 23.36 3.56 1.40
C SER A 418 22.12 4.13 2.11
N THR A 419 21.62 3.46 3.15
CA THR A 419 20.47 4.01 3.90
C THR A 419 20.84 5.32 4.58
N THR A 420 22.03 5.41 5.20
CA THR A 420 22.45 6.66 5.86
C THR A 420 22.77 7.78 4.87
N GLU A 421 23.31 7.45 3.69
CA GLU A 421 23.50 8.42 2.59
C GLU A 421 22.16 8.93 2.05
N GLY A 422 21.20 8.04 1.83
CA GLY A 422 19.85 8.40 1.39
C GLY A 422 19.15 9.36 2.35
N VAL A 423 19.29 9.16 3.67
CA VAL A 423 18.78 10.08 4.69
C VAL A 423 19.48 11.44 4.64
N LYS A 424 20.80 11.49 4.48
CA LYS A 424 21.56 12.74 4.35
C LYS A 424 21.15 13.50 3.09
N HIS A 425 21.04 12.83 1.95
CA HIS A 425 20.60 13.45 0.70
C HIS A 425 19.15 13.94 0.79
N LEU A 426 18.25 13.24 1.51
CA LEU A 426 16.90 13.75 1.78
C LEU A 426 16.96 15.06 2.60
N GLU A 427 17.76 15.12 3.66
CA GLU A 427 17.96 16.34 4.45
C GLU A 427 18.46 17.50 3.58
N GLU A 428 19.45 17.27 2.73
CA GLU A 428 19.97 18.27 1.80
C GLU A 428 18.88 18.81 0.85
N ARG A 429 18.02 17.92 0.32
CA ARG A 429 16.90 18.30 -0.55
C ARG A 429 15.84 19.10 0.20
N LEU A 430 15.56 18.77 1.47
CA LEU A 430 14.66 19.54 2.33
C LEU A 430 15.18 20.96 2.56
N ILE A 431 16.46 21.11 2.90
CA ILE A 431 17.13 22.40 3.10
C ILE A 431 17.07 23.23 1.81
N LYS A 432 17.43 22.62 0.67
CA LYS A 432 17.41 23.27 -0.64
C LYS A 432 16.04 23.81 -1.01
N ASN A 433 14.97 23.11 -0.62
CA ASN A 433 13.59 23.52 -0.88
C ASN A 433 12.97 24.38 0.25
N GLY A 434 13.76 24.77 1.26
CA GLY A 434 13.32 25.68 2.32
C GLY A 434 12.32 25.08 3.31
N VAL A 435 12.30 23.75 3.45
CA VAL A 435 11.49 23.07 4.47
C VAL A 435 12.18 23.20 5.81
N ASN A 436 11.49 23.71 6.82
CA ASN A 436 12.05 23.92 8.16
C ASN A 436 11.37 23.06 9.24
N SER A 437 10.27 22.37 8.89
CA SER A 437 9.47 21.55 9.80
C SER A 437 9.93 20.09 9.77
N TYR A 438 11.22 19.85 10.03
CA TYR A 438 11.77 18.50 10.10
C TYR A 438 12.81 18.36 11.22
N LYS A 439 13.02 17.12 11.69
CA LYS A 439 14.14 16.71 12.54
C LYS A 439 14.78 15.47 11.91
N VAL A 440 16.10 15.45 11.78
CA VAL A 440 16.87 14.25 11.41
C VAL A 440 17.62 13.76 12.65
N LYS A 441 17.61 12.45 12.90
CA LYS A 441 18.35 11.83 14.01
C LYS A 441 18.94 10.48 13.61
N PHE A 442 20.25 10.34 13.81
CA PHE A 442 20.92 9.06 13.76
C PHE A 442 21.03 8.46 15.17
N TYR A 443 20.65 7.20 15.33
CA TYR A 443 20.74 6.43 16.57
C TYR A 443 21.99 5.54 16.52
N ASP A 444 22.69 5.39 17.65
CA ASP A 444 23.86 4.51 17.79
C ASP A 444 23.43 3.03 17.77
N SER A 445 23.04 2.53 16.59
CA SER A 445 22.27 1.28 16.45
C SER A 445 22.28 0.75 15.01
N ASN A 446 21.88 -0.53 14.87
CA ASN A 446 21.65 -1.21 13.60
C ASN A 446 20.21 -0.99 13.11
N HIS A 447 19.90 -1.47 11.90
CA HIS A 447 18.73 -1.08 11.10
C HIS A 447 17.38 -1.02 11.83
N TYR A 448 17.03 -2.02 12.63
CA TYR A 448 15.71 -2.08 13.29
C TYR A 448 15.77 -1.92 14.81
N LEU A 449 16.95 -2.05 15.42
CA LEU A 449 17.10 -2.13 16.88
C LEU A 449 16.76 -0.81 17.59
N TYR A 450 16.84 0.33 16.90
CA TYR A 450 16.52 1.64 17.46
C TYR A 450 15.03 1.99 17.44
N VAL A 451 14.19 1.24 16.72
CA VAL A 451 12.78 1.60 16.49
C VAL A 451 11.99 1.76 17.81
N PRO A 452 12.11 0.86 18.80
CA PRO A 452 11.41 1.04 20.09
C PRO A 452 11.82 2.33 20.81
N ASP A 453 13.12 2.66 20.83
CA ASP A 453 13.65 3.87 21.45
C ASP A 453 13.20 5.14 20.71
N LEU A 454 13.17 5.10 19.38
CA LEU A 454 12.62 6.17 18.54
C LEU A 454 11.15 6.44 18.89
N LEU A 455 10.31 5.40 18.91
CA LEU A 455 8.88 5.55 19.17
C LEU A 455 8.63 6.07 20.59
N ALA A 456 9.35 5.54 21.58
CA ALA A 456 9.27 6.01 22.97
C ALA A 456 9.68 7.50 23.10
N GLU A 457 10.80 7.91 22.51
CA GLU A 457 11.24 9.31 22.50
C GLU A 457 10.22 10.22 21.81
N TYR A 458 9.74 9.81 20.64
CA TYR A 458 8.77 10.57 19.87
C TYR A 458 7.49 10.80 20.68
N CYS A 459 6.90 9.75 21.24
CA CYS A 459 5.65 9.83 21.98
C CYS A 459 5.80 10.60 23.31
N SER A 460 7.00 10.61 23.90
CA SER A 460 7.29 11.36 25.12
C SER A 460 7.49 12.87 24.86
N THR A 461 7.87 13.25 23.64
CA THR A 461 8.22 14.64 23.29
C THR A 461 7.22 15.32 22.36
N ALA A 462 6.39 14.55 21.63
CA ALA A 462 5.34 15.03 20.74
C ALA A 462 4.15 15.57 21.54
N GLY A 463 4.36 16.71 22.20
CA GLY A 463 3.40 17.41 23.05
C GLY A 463 2.55 18.42 22.30
#